data_AF-A0A7K5I528-F1
#
_entry.id   AF-A0A7K5I528-F1
#
_cell.length_a   1.000
_cell.length_b   1.000
_cell.length_c   1.000
_cell.angle_alpha   90.00
_cell.angle_beta   90.00
_cell.angle_gamma   90.00
#
_symmetry.space_group_name_H-M   'P 1'
#
loop_
_entity.id
_entity.type
_entity.pdbx_description
1 polymer ?
#
loop_
_entity_poly.entity_id
_entity_poly.type
_entity_poly.pdbx_seq_one_letter_code
_entity_poly.pdbx_strand_id
1 'polypeptide(L)'
;HLATSLPLPSEKDHLRPKIDLIVFIIDIKSRYSLKNVEDSLAHVDASFFLGKVCFLVTGVGRVNCCSVEMNGIWKLGEIYCSPVLFCELELEAIRIATAQRLVQLLRICAGHVPGVSALSFGSLMWNSADD
;
A
#
# COMPACT_ATOMS: atom_id res chain seq x y z
N HIS A 1 14.88 10.35 -22.16
CA HIS A 1 13.64 10.04 -21.42
C HIS A 1 12.48 9.97 -22.40
N LEU A 2 12.15 8.77 -22.91
CA LEU A 2 10.92 8.57 -23.67
C LEU A 2 9.83 8.18 -22.67
N ALA A 3 8.77 8.98 -22.56
CA ALA A 3 7.58 8.57 -21.84
C ALA A 3 6.98 7.34 -22.53
N THR A 4 6.78 6.25 -21.79
CA THR A 4 6.20 4.99 -22.30
C THR A 4 4.67 5.05 -22.44
N SER A 5 4.07 6.18 -22.06
CA SER A 5 2.63 6.41 -22.14
C SER A 5 2.38 7.89 -22.38
N LEU A 6 1.37 8.21 -23.18
CA LEU A 6 0.88 9.58 -23.29
C LEU A 6 0.29 9.99 -21.92
N PRO A 7 0.49 11.25 -21.48
CA PRO A 7 -0.17 11.75 -20.29
C PRO A 7 -1.69 11.59 -20.45
N LEU A 8 -2.38 11.25 -19.36
CA LEU A 8 -3.83 11.09 -19.38
C LEU A 8 -4.48 12.37 -19.97
N PRO A 9 -5.50 12.23 -20.84
CA PRO A 9 -6.17 13.37 -21.43
C PRO A 9 -6.66 14.35 -20.35
N SER A 10 -6.29 15.62 -20.48
CA SER A 10 -6.63 16.67 -19.51
C SER A 10 -8.10 17.11 -19.58
N GLU A 11 -8.82 16.70 -20.63
CA GLU A 11 -10.20 17.09 -20.96
C GLU A 11 -11.22 16.82 -19.84
N LYS A 12 -10.86 16.01 -18.83
CA LYS A 12 -11.72 15.70 -17.67
C LYS A 12 -10.97 15.68 -16.33
N ASP A 13 -9.83 16.38 -16.22
CA ASP A 13 -9.04 16.36 -14.98
C ASP A 13 -9.84 16.87 -13.76
N HIS A 14 -10.73 17.84 -13.95
CA HIS A 14 -11.62 18.36 -12.92
C HIS A 14 -12.75 17.40 -12.49
N LEU A 15 -13.02 16.35 -13.29
CA LEU A 15 -13.95 15.27 -12.95
C LEU A 15 -13.23 14.05 -12.34
N ARG A 16 -11.89 14.00 -12.40
CA ARG A 16 -11.13 12.87 -11.87
C ARG A 16 -11.17 12.94 -10.35
N PRO A 17 -11.67 11.90 -9.66
CA PRO A 17 -11.68 11.90 -8.20
C PRO A 17 -10.24 11.97 -7.69
N LYS A 18 -10.02 12.83 -6.69
CA LYS A 18 -8.74 12.90 -5.99
C LYS A 18 -8.55 11.61 -5.20
N ILE A 19 -7.43 10.94 -5.42
CA ILE A 19 -7.04 9.74 -4.67
C ILE A 19 -5.94 10.16 -3.69
N ASP A 20 -6.22 10.05 -2.39
CA ASP A 20 -5.25 10.41 -1.35
C ASP A 20 -4.40 9.20 -0.91
N LEU A 21 -4.90 7.97 -1.03
CA LEU A 21 -4.20 6.74 -0.64
C LEU A 21 -4.59 5.59 -1.58
N ILE A 22 -3.61 4.80 -2.00
CA ILE A 22 -3.79 3.53 -2.72
C ILE A 22 -3.40 2.39 -1.78
N VAL A 23 -4.30 1.43 -1.58
CA VAL A 23 -4.02 0.23 -0.78
C VAL A 23 -4.07 -1.00 -1.69
N PHE A 24 -2.93 -1.66 -1.88
CA PHE A 24 -2.86 -2.93 -2.59
C PHE A 24 -3.11 -4.08 -1.62
N ILE A 25 -4.23 -4.78 -1.80
CA ILE A 25 -4.57 -5.94 -0.98
C ILE A 25 -3.95 -7.18 -1.62
N ILE A 26 -3.14 -7.91 -0.83
CA ILE A 26 -2.46 -9.13 -1.24
C ILE A 26 -3.02 -10.29 -0.43
N ASP A 27 -3.62 -11.28 -1.07
CA ASP A 27 -3.94 -12.55 -0.42
C ASP A 27 -2.72 -13.48 -0.47
N ILE A 28 -2.14 -13.79 0.69
CA ILE A 28 -0.95 -14.65 0.79
C ILE A 28 -1.20 -16.09 0.32
N LYS A 29 -2.47 -16.49 0.22
CA LYS A 29 -2.86 -17.81 -0.29
C LYS A 29 -2.87 -17.87 -1.82
N SER A 30 -2.80 -16.71 -2.50
CA SER A 30 -2.93 -16.59 -3.95
C SER A 30 -1.71 -15.95 -4.60
N ARG A 31 -0.89 -16.76 -5.31
CA ARG A 31 0.21 -16.23 -6.14
C ARG A 31 -0.28 -15.28 -7.24
N TYR A 32 -1.50 -15.51 -7.74
CA TYR A 32 -2.12 -14.61 -8.71
C TYR A 32 -2.39 -13.23 -8.10
N SER A 33 -2.81 -13.17 -6.83
CA SER A 33 -3.00 -11.89 -6.12
C SER A 33 -1.69 -11.10 -6.07
N LEU A 34 -0.57 -11.73 -5.72
CA LEU A 34 0.73 -11.05 -5.71
C LEU A 34 1.13 -10.60 -7.13
N LYS A 35 1.04 -11.48 -8.12
CA LYS A 35 1.43 -11.16 -9.50
C LYS A 35 0.61 -9.99 -10.07
N ASN A 36 -0.69 -9.98 -9.80
CA ASN A 36 -1.56 -8.88 -10.24
C ASN A 36 -1.18 -7.54 -9.57
N VAL A 37 -0.73 -7.56 -8.31
CA VAL A 37 -0.21 -6.36 -7.64
C VAL A 37 1.10 -5.92 -8.29
N GLU A 38 2.06 -6.83 -8.51
CA GLU A 38 3.33 -6.52 -9.20
C GLU A 38 3.10 -5.87 -10.57
N ASP A 39 2.18 -6.42 -11.37
CA ASP A 39 1.86 -5.88 -12.70
C ASP A 39 1.13 -4.52 -12.61
N SER A 40 0.29 -4.33 -11.59
CA SER A 40 -0.44 -3.07 -11.39
C SER A 40 0.46 -1.90 -10.99
N LEU A 41 1.57 -2.17 -10.29
CA LEU A 41 2.47 -1.12 -9.77
C LEU A 41 3.13 -0.31 -10.87
N ALA A 42 3.35 -0.89 -12.07
CA ALA A 42 3.91 -0.19 -13.22
C ALA A 42 3.01 0.94 -13.74
N HIS A 43 1.74 0.97 -13.34
CA HIS A 43 0.75 1.95 -13.76
C HIS A 43 0.48 3.04 -12.70
N VAL A 44 1.12 2.95 -11.53
CA VAL A 44 1.00 3.96 -10.48
C VAL A 44 2.00 5.08 -10.71
N ASP A 45 1.53 6.32 -10.65
CA ASP A 45 2.41 7.48 -10.75
C ASP A 45 3.41 7.50 -9.59
N ALA A 46 4.68 7.79 -9.91
CA ALA A 46 5.79 7.71 -8.96
C ALA A 46 5.58 8.57 -7.69
N SER A 47 4.82 9.67 -7.80
CA SER A 47 4.53 10.55 -6.65
C SER A 47 3.69 9.87 -5.57
N PHE A 48 2.93 8.82 -5.90
CA PHE A 48 2.18 8.06 -4.89
C PHE A 48 3.09 7.25 -3.98
N PHE A 49 4.25 6.79 -4.44
CA PHE A 49 5.20 6.05 -3.60
C PHE A 49 5.90 6.92 -2.56
N LEU A 50 5.66 8.23 -2.58
CA LEU A 50 6.06 9.16 -1.52
C LEU A 50 5.08 9.12 -0.33
N GLY A 51 4.78 7.91 0.15
CA GLY A 51 3.97 7.65 1.34
C GLY A 51 2.45 7.53 1.11
N LYS A 52 1.97 7.46 -0.13
CA LYS A 52 0.53 7.30 -0.47
C LYS A 52 0.17 5.93 -1.05
N VAL A 53 1.10 4.99 -1.03
CA VAL A 53 0.84 3.58 -1.32
C VAL A 53 1.02 2.78 -0.03
N CYS A 54 0.18 1.77 0.18
CA CYS A 54 0.29 0.82 1.28
C CYS A 54 -0.02 -0.58 0.75
N PHE A 55 0.72 -1.59 1.19
CA PHE A 55 0.42 -3.00 0.96
C PHE A 55 -0.32 -3.57 2.18
N LEU A 56 -1.45 -4.24 1.95
CA LEU A 56 -2.23 -4.93 2.98
C LEU A 56 -2.24 -6.42 2.67
N VAL A 57 -1.51 -7.19 3.46
CA VAL A 57 -1.40 -8.64 3.33
C VAL A 57 -2.48 -9.30 4.15
N THR A 58 -3.20 -10.24 3.54
CA THR A 58 -4.31 -10.97 4.15
C THR A 58 -4.07 -12.48 4.12
N GLY A 59 -4.78 -13.23 4.97
CA GLY A 59 -4.69 -14.69 5.04
C GLY A 59 -3.51 -15.25 5.87
N VAL A 60 -2.86 -14.41 6.67
CA VAL A 60 -1.58 -14.67 7.35
C VAL A 60 -1.67 -15.66 8.52
N GLY A 61 -2.81 -15.76 9.22
CA GLY A 61 -2.94 -16.66 10.37
C GLY A 61 -3.11 -18.13 10.01
N ARG A 62 -3.13 -18.48 8.72
CA ARG A 62 -3.12 -19.86 8.23
C ARG A 62 -1.80 -20.17 7.53
N VAL A 63 -0.73 -20.27 8.33
CA VAL A 63 0.67 -20.46 7.86
C VAL A 63 0.83 -21.69 6.95
N ASN A 64 0.01 -22.73 7.14
CA ASN A 64 0.03 -23.95 6.32
C ASN A 64 -0.57 -23.79 4.91
N CYS A 65 -1.09 -22.62 4.55
CA CYS A 65 -1.74 -22.35 3.27
C CYS A 65 -1.08 -21.20 2.49
N CYS A 66 0.09 -20.71 2.93
CA CYS A 66 0.80 -19.64 2.27
C CYS A 66 1.36 -20.13 0.93
N SER A 67 0.84 -19.59 -0.17
CA SER A 67 1.37 -19.85 -1.52
C SER A 67 2.40 -18.80 -1.94
N VAL A 68 2.51 -17.72 -1.17
CA VAL A 68 3.40 -16.57 -1.41
C VAL A 68 4.48 -16.53 -0.32
N GLU A 69 5.73 -16.35 -0.74
CA GLU A 69 6.86 -16.18 0.19
C GLU A 69 6.83 -14.80 0.83
N MET A 70 6.90 -14.75 2.16
CA MET A 70 6.89 -13.49 2.93
C MET A 70 8.07 -12.56 2.55
N ASN A 71 9.20 -13.12 2.17
CA ASN A 71 10.37 -12.37 1.70
C ASN A 71 10.05 -11.55 0.44
N GLY A 72 9.22 -12.07 -0.47
CA GLY A 72 8.79 -11.34 -1.66
C GLY A 72 7.94 -10.12 -1.31
N ILE A 73 7.09 -10.24 -0.29
CA ILE A 73 6.24 -9.16 0.21
C ILE A 73 7.10 -8.06 0.88
N TRP A 74 8.08 -8.45 1.71
CA TRP A 74 8.98 -7.48 2.35
C TRP A 74 9.81 -6.71 1.33
N LYS A 75 10.40 -7.42 0.37
CA LYS A 75 11.11 -6.80 -0.75
C LYS A 75 10.23 -5.83 -1.53
N LEU A 76 8.95 -6.15 -1.71
CA LEU A 76 8.01 -5.24 -2.35
C LEU A 76 7.83 -3.94 -1.55
N GLY A 77 7.67 -4.05 -0.22
CA GLY A 77 7.62 -2.89 0.67
C GLY A 77 8.89 -2.02 0.60
N GLU A 78 10.05 -2.65 0.58
CA GLU A 78 11.36 -1.97 0.48
C GLU A 78 11.54 -1.27 -0.86
N ILE A 79 11.31 -1.96 -1.98
CA ILE A 79 11.50 -1.43 -3.34
C ILE A 79 10.66 -0.17 -3.57
N TYR A 80 9.43 -0.16 -3.03
CA TYR A 80 8.49 0.93 -3.20
C TYR A 80 8.42 1.88 -2.00
N CYS A 81 9.32 1.75 -1.01
CA CYS A 81 9.36 2.53 0.23
C CYS A 81 7.97 2.70 0.87
N SER A 82 7.16 1.65 0.85
CA SER A 82 5.74 1.70 1.16
C SER A 82 5.37 0.78 2.33
N PRO A 83 4.47 1.20 3.24
CA PRO A 83 4.01 0.39 4.37
C PRO A 83 3.52 -1.00 3.96
N VAL A 84 3.88 -2.01 4.74
CA VAL A 84 3.31 -3.35 4.67
C VAL A 84 2.55 -3.63 5.97
N LEU A 85 1.23 -3.80 5.87
CA LEU A 85 0.35 -4.14 6.99
C LEU A 85 -0.15 -5.58 6.84
N PHE A 86 -0.30 -6.28 7.95
CA PHE A 86 -0.87 -7.63 7.99
C PHE A 86 -2.26 -7.59 8.63
N CYS A 87 -3.23 -8.24 8.01
CA CYS A 87 -4.58 -8.32 8.52
C CYS A 87 -5.17 -9.71 8.32
N GLU A 88 -5.60 -10.32 9.42
CA GLU A 88 -6.45 -11.51 9.34
C GLU A 88 -7.92 -11.09 9.29
N LEU A 89 -8.48 -11.07 8.08
CA LEU A 89 -9.86 -10.62 7.84
C LEU A 89 -10.91 -11.49 8.57
N GLU A 90 -10.58 -12.75 8.85
CA GLU A 90 -11.44 -13.69 9.58
C GLU A 90 -11.63 -13.29 11.06
N LEU A 91 -10.68 -12.55 11.65
CA LEU A 91 -10.73 -12.11 13.04
C LEU A 91 -11.28 -10.68 13.14
N GLU A 92 -12.46 -10.51 13.72
CA GLU A 92 -13.16 -9.23 13.79
C GLU A 92 -12.35 -8.13 14.48
N ALA A 93 -11.76 -8.40 15.64
CA ALA A 93 -10.96 -7.42 16.38
C ALA A 93 -9.76 -6.92 15.55
N ILE A 94 -9.08 -7.83 14.83
CA ILE A 94 -7.94 -7.50 13.96
C ILE A 94 -8.40 -6.68 12.75
N ARG A 95 -9.53 -7.03 12.15
CA ARG A 95 -10.12 -6.28 11.04
C ARG A 95 -10.47 -4.85 11.45
N ILE A 96 -11.09 -4.66 12.63
CA ILE A 96 -11.42 -3.33 13.17
C ILE A 96 -10.14 -2.52 13.40
N ALA A 97 -9.14 -3.10 14.09
CA ALA A 97 -7.88 -2.42 14.35
C ALA A 97 -7.14 -2.03 13.06
N THR A 98 -7.15 -2.91 12.06
CA THR A 98 -6.51 -2.63 10.77
C THR A 98 -7.27 -1.55 9.99
N ALA A 99 -8.60 -1.59 9.97
CA ALA A 99 -9.41 -0.54 9.36
C ALA A 99 -9.14 0.83 10.01
N GLN A 100 -9.03 0.88 11.34
CA GLN A 100 -8.67 2.12 12.06
C GLN A 100 -7.28 2.63 11.66
N ARG A 101 -6.29 1.75 11.53
CA ARG A 101 -4.94 2.11 11.03
C ARG A 101 -5.00 2.67 9.61
N LEU A 102 -5.76 2.04 8.70
CA LEU A 102 -5.93 2.52 7.33
C LEU A 102 -6.63 3.88 7.27
N VAL A 103 -7.66 4.11 8.10
CA VAL A 103 -8.31 5.43 8.21
C VAL A 103 -7.30 6.47 8.71
N GLN A 104 -6.44 6.13 9.66
CA GLN A 104 -5.40 7.04 10.13
C GLN A 104 -4.37 7.38 9.04
N LEU A 105 -3.91 6.38 8.27
CA LEU A 105 -3.03 6.60 7.12
C LEU A 105 -3.71 7.52 6.09
N LEU A 106 -4.97 7.25 5.75
CA LEU A 106 -5.75 8.07 4.82
C LEU A 106 -5.85 9.52 5.30
N ARG A 107 -6.13 9.74 6.60
CA ARG A 107 -6.21 11.09 7.18
C ARG A 107 -4.89 11.84 7.04
N ILE A 108 -3.76 11.18 7.25
CA ILE A 108 -2.43 11.78 7.06
C ILE A 108 -2.19 12.10 5.58
N CYS A 109 -2.45 11.16 4.67
CA CYS A 109 -2.25 11.36 3.25
C CYS A 109 -3.15 12.47 2.66
N ALA A 110 -4.36 12.62 3.19
CA ALA A 110 -5.29 13.69 2.83
C ALA A 110 -4.93 15.05 3.46
N GLY A 111 -3.94 15.12 4.35
CA GLY A 111 -3.53 16.35 5.03
C GLY A 111 -4.44 16.77 6.19
N HIS A 112 -5.22 15.84 6.75
CA HIS A 112 -6.14 16.09 7.88
C HIS A 112 -5.48 15.93 9.26
N VAL A 113 -4.17 15.75 9.32
CA VAL A 113 -3.39 15.64 10.57
C VAL A 113 -2.34 16.76 10.59
N PRO A 114 -2.51 17.80 11.43
CA PRO A 114 -1.55 18.89 11.52
C PRO A 114 -0.15 18.41 11.91
N GLY A 115 0.89 18.93 11.25
CA GLY A 115 2.28 18.62 11.56
C GLY A 115 2.79 17.25 11.07
N VAL A 116 1.92 16.43 10.45
CA VAL A 116 2.27 15.11 9.91
C VAL A 116 1.86 15.03 8.44
N SER A 117 2.75 14.54 7.59
CA SER A 117 2.48 14.36 6.15
C SER A 117 2.80 12.93 5.71
N ALA A 118 2.37 12.54 4.51
CA ALA A 118 2.66 11.21 3.95
C ALA A 118 4.17 10.89 3.92
N LEU A 119 5.03 11.90 3.74
CA LEU A 119 6.48 11.73 3.74
C LEU A 119 7.04 11.24 5.09
N SER A 120 6.31 11.45 6.19
CA SER A 120 6.75 10.97 7.51
C SER A 120 6.79 9.44 7.61
N PHE A 121 6.05 8.71 6.77
CA PHE A 121 6.01 7.24 6.83
C PHE A 121 7.34 6.58 6.49
N GLY A 122 8.12 7.16 5.56
CA GLY A 122 9.44 6.62 5.21
C GLY A 122 10.40 6.64 6.40
N SER A 123 10.33 7.67 7.24
CA SER A 123 11.17 7.79 8.44
C SER A 123 10.62 6.98 9.62
N LEU A 124 9.30 6.96 9.81
CA LEU A 124 8.69 6.30 10.98
C LEU A 124 8.69 4.77 10.90
N MET A 125 8.68 4.20 9.69
CA MET A 125 8.59 2.75 9.53
C MET A 125 9.93 2.07 9.21
N TRP A 126 10.92 2.81 8.73
CA TRP A 126 12.28 2.29 8.62
C TRP A 126 12.92 2.09 10.00
N ASN A 127 12.69 3.02 10.93
CA ASN A 127 13.27 2.98 12.27
C ASN A 127 12.71 1.87 13.17
N SER A 128 11.60 1.21 12.81
CA SER A 128 11.06 0.07 13.57
C SER A 128 11.63 -1.28 13.14
N ALA A 129 12.52 -1.32 12.14
CA ALA A 129 13.18 -2.55 11.68
C ALA A 129 14.59 -2.73 12.28
N ASP A 130 15.10 -1.74 13.01
CA ASP A 130 16.45 -1.72 13.61
C ASP A 130 16.45 -1.91 15.15
N ASP A 131 15.31 -2.25 15.76
CA ASP A 131 15.16 -2.65 17.18
C ASP A 131 14.72 -4.12 17.29
#